data_AF-A0AA45U3E5-F1
#
_entry.id   AF-A0AA45U3E5-F1
#
_cell.length_a   1.000
_cell.length_b   1.000
_cell.length_c   1.000
_cell.angle_alpha   90.00
_cell.angle_beta   90.00
_cell.angle_gamma   90.00
#
_symmetry.space_group_name_H-M   'P 1'
#
loop_
_entity.id
_entity.type
_entity.pdbx_description
1 polymer ?
#
loop_
_entity_poly.entity_id
_entity_poly.type
_entity_poly.pdbx_seq_one_letter_code
_entity_poly.pdbx_strand_id
1 'polypeptide(L)'
;MAEAALALSALDLACRAPFNSYTWDEDFARVDPREVDEVRRMLEHAPLDEFTTSGTIFLNPTFGRYSRAVGGADADLIVDGTLFEIKTTQEARVTLEHLRQLCGYFLLARATRQDDPRFPLISSLGIYFARYAFTWRIPVEVLTSHPAFAETEVWFFQQVMGGRAPPDKPMEMRSVRDWLKSRPRKFGPRPDSIASTLPEEELHGILLNRFKNKRPQAAKKQTGGRKRSVKKTR
;
A
#
# COMPACT_ATOMS: atom_id res chain seq x y z
N MET A 1 11.79 -14.59 22.09
CA MET A 1 10.75 -13.75 21.45
C MET A 1 10.90 -13.72 19.93
N ALA A 2 12.01 -13.19 19.38
CA ALA A 2 12.21 -13.09 17.92
C ALA A 2 12.06 -14.43 17.16
N GLU A 3 12.68 -15.50 17.65
CA GLU A 3 12.56 -16.85 17.06
C GLU A 3 11.11 -17.36 17.05
N ALA A 4 10.39 -17.22 18.16
CA ALA A 4 8.97 -17.59 18.24
C ALA A 4 8.09 -16.75 17.30
N ALA A 5 8.39 -15.45 17.16
CA ALA A 5 7.69 -14.57 16.22
C ALA A 5 7.93 -14.99 14.77
N LEU A 6 9.16 -15.35 14.40
CA LEU A 6 9.50 -15.87 13.08
C LEU A 6 8.81 -17.23 12.81
N ALA A 7 8.84 -18.15 13.78
CA ALA A 7 8.15 -19.42 13.66
C ALA A 7 6.63 -19.26 13.48
N LEU A 8 6.01 -18.33 14.22
CA LEU A 8 4.59 -18.00 14.06
C LEU A 8 4.29 -17.31 12.73
N SER A 9 5.21 -16.47 12.22
CA SER A 9 5.03 -15.80 10.93
C SER A 9 4.91 -16.78 9.77
N ALA A 10 5.51 -17.97 9.88
CA ALA A 10 5.32 -19.03 8.90
C ALA A 10 3.82 -19.39 8.74
N LEU A 11 3.04 -19.42 9.83
CA LEU A 11 1.60 -19.71 9.80
C LEU A 11 0.78 -18.70 8.97
N ASP A 12 1.27 -17.46 8.82
CA ASP A 12 0.61 -16.46 7.96
C ASP A 12 0.55 -16.94 6.50
N LEU A 13 1.59 -17.65 6.03
CA LEU A 13 1.60 -18.26 4.69
C LEU A 13 0.50 -19.30 4.54
N ALA A 14 0.23 -20.09 5.58
CA ALA A 14 -0.86 -21.07 5.57
C ALA A 14 -2.24 -20.39 5.58
N CYS A 15 -2.39 -19.26 6.27
CA CYS A 15 -3.64 -18.50 6.29
C CYS A 15 -3.91 -17.73 4.99
N ARG A 16 -2.86 -17.26 4.29
CA ARG A 16 -2.97 -16.46 3.06
C ARG A 16 -2.94 -17.30 1.78
N ALA A 17 -2.39 -18.51 1.82
CA ALA A 17 -2.45 -19.40 0.68
C ALA A 17 -3.89 -19.89 0.45
N PRO A 18 -4.40 -19.91 -0.79
CA PRO A 18 -5.63 -20.61 -1.08
C PRO A 18 -5.47 -22.08 -0.67
N PHE A 19 -6.50 -22.66 -0.06
CA PHE A 19 -6.55 -23.98 0.62
C PHE A 19 -5.90 -25.17 -0.13
N ASN A 20 -5.54 -25.03 -1.41
CA ASN A 20 -5.01 -26.07 -2.27
C ASN A 20 -3.63 -25.78 -2.89
N SER A 21 -2.93 -24.69 -2.53
CA SER A 21 -1.64 -24.34 -3.15
C SER A 21 -0.41 -24.50 -2.25
N TYR A 22 -0.58 -24.87 -0.98
CA TYR A 22 0.54 -24.96 -0.04
C TYR A 22 0.75 -26.41 0.41
N THR A 23 1.93 -26.94 0.10
CA THR A 23 2.39 -28.22 0.64
C THR A 23 3.10 -27.94 1.97
N TRP A 24 2.59 -28.52 3.06
CA TRP A 24 3.26 -28.47 4.36
C TRP A 24 4.59 -29.22 4.25
N ASP A 25 5.69 -28.48 4.28
CA ASP A 25 7.03 -29.04 4.46
C ASP A 25 7.24 -29.32 5.95
N GLU A 26 7.95 -30.41 6.30
CA GLU A 26 8.32 -30.74 7.68
C GLU A 26 9.19 -29.63 8.32
N ASP A 27 9.89 -28.85 7.48
CA ASP A 27 10.72 -27.70 7.87
C ASP A 27 9.95 -26.37 7.93
N PHE A 28 8.61 -26.35 7.81
CA PHE A 28 7.83 -25.10 7.73
C PHE A 28 8.02 -24.13 8.92
N ALA A 29 8.30 -24.65 10.12
CA ALA A 29 8.55 -23.84 11.32
C ALA A 29 10.04 -23.61 11.59
N ARG A 30 10.93 -24.04 10.68
CA ARG A 30 12.37 -23.88 10.85
C ARG A 30 12.76 -22.43 10.64
N VAL A 31 13.38 -21.85 11.67
CA VAL A 31 13.85 -20.46 11.65
C VAL A 31 15.36 -20.43 11.43
N ASP A 32 15.82 -19.62 10.48
CA ASP A 32 17.26 -19.38 10.29
C ASP A 32 17.80 -18.48 11.42
N PRO A 33 18.86 -18.88 12.15
CA PRO A 33 19.46 -18.03 13.18
C PRO A 33 19.84 -16.62 12.70
N ARG A 34 20.18 -16.45 11.42
CA ARG A 34 20.50 -15.15 10.81
C ARG A 34 19.29 -14.23 10.77
N GLU A 35 18.09 -14.77 10.52
CA GLU A 35 16.84 -14.00 10.56
C GLU A 35 16.48 -13.60 11.98
N VAL A 36 16.75 -14.47 12.97
CA VAL A 36 16.57 -14.15 14.39
C VAL A 36 17.43 -12.94 14.77
N ASP A 37 18.70 -12.94 14.36
CA ASP A 37 19.61 -11.84 14.64
C ASP A 37 19.23 -10.55 13.89
N GLU A 38 18.73 -10.65 12.65
CA GLU A 38 18.20 -9.49 11.92
C GLU A 38 16.99 -8.88 12.64
N VAL A 39 16.03 -9.70 13.06
CA VAL A 39 14.85 -9.23 13.81
C VAL A 39 15.24 -8.60 15.14
N ARG A 40 16.19 -9.20 15.87
CA ARG A 40 16.72 -8.61 17.11
C ARG A 40 17.30 -7.22 16.86
N ARG A 41 18.17 -7.06 15.86
CA ARG A 41 18.77 -5.76 15.52
C ARG A 41 17.71 -4.73 15.12
N MET A 42 16.70 -5.14 14.35
CA MET A 42 15.59 -4.24 14.00
C MET A 42 14.81 -3.77 15.24
N LEU A 43 14.57 -4.66 16.20
CA LEU A 43 13.89 -4.33 17.45
C LEU A 43 14.75 -3.43 18.36
N GLU A 44 16.06 -3.66 18.42
CA GLU A 44 17.01 -2.83 19.18
C GLU A 44 17.06 -1.38 18.69
N HIS A 45 16.84 -1.16 17.40
CA HIS A 45 16.80 0.17 16.79
C HIS A 45 15.38 0.71 16.58
N ALA A 46 14.35 -0.04 16.98
CA ALA A 46 12.99 0.45 16.85
C ALA A 46 12.79 1.70 17.73
N PRO A 47 12.15 2.77 17.23
CA PRO A 47 11.85 3.96 18.01
C PRO A 47 10.67 3.65 18.93
N LEU A 48 10.87 2.75 19.90
CA LEU A 48 9.81 2.29 20.79
C LEU A 48 9.17 3.47 21.50
N ASP A 49 9.94 4.46 21.94
CA ASP A 49 9.42 5.68 22.56
C ASP A 49 8.43 6.46 21.67
N GLU A 50 8.58 6.39 20.34
CA GLU A 50 7.66 6.99 19.37
C GLU A 50 6.35 6.18 19.24
N PHE A 51 6.42 4.86 19.43
CA PHE A 51 5.28 3.95 19.27
C PHE A 51 4.61 3.56 20.60
N THR A 52 5.27 3.78 21.73
CA THR A 52 4.80 3.45 23.08
C THR A 52 4.54 4.71 23.92
N THR A 53 4.16 5.80 23.26
CA THR A 53 3.73 7.02 23.95
C THR A 53 2.53 6.70 24.86
N SER A 54 2.27 7.56 25.85
CA SER A 54 1.16 7.38 26.81
C SER A 54 -0.25 7.47 26.20
N GLY A 55 -0.34 7.65 24.87
CA GLY A 55 -1.59 7.69 24.13
C GLY A 55 -2.21 6.32 23.90
N THR A 56 -3.32 6.30 23.14
CA THR A 56 -3.97 5.05 22.74
C THR A 56 -3.31 4.51 21.49
N ILE A 57 -2.84 3.26 21.58
CA ILE A 57 -2.20 2.53 20.49
C ILE A 57 -3.23 1.58 19.87
N PHE A 58 -3.41 1.65 18.57
CA PHE A 58 -4.22 0.69 17.82
C PHE A 58 -3.29 -0.18 16.97
N LEU A 59 -3.25 -1.48 17.25
CA LEU A 59 -2.50 -2.47 16.49
C LEU A 59 -3.43 -3.19 15.52
N ASN A 60 -3.05 -3.22 14.24
CA ASN A 60 -3.86 -3.79 13.16
C ASN A 60 -5.33 -3.30 13.14
N PRO A 61 -5.63 -2.00 13.35
CA PRO A 61 -7.01 -1.54 13.34
C PRO A 61 -7.66 -1.76 11.97
N THR A 62 -8.84 -2.36 12.01
CA THR A 62 -9.74 -2.38 10.84
C THR A 62 -10.57 -1.11 10.79
N PHE A 63 -11.04 -0.77 9.59
CA PHE A 63 -11.95 0.32 9.26
C PHE A 63 -13.42 -0.17 9.21
N GLY A 64 -13.75 -1.15 10.06
CA GLY A 64 -15.11 -1.69 10.20
C GLY A 64 -15.73 -2.17 8.89
N ARG A 65 -16.85 -1.56 8.49
CA ARG A 65 -17.55 -1.91 7.24
C ARG A 65 -16.77 -1.52 5.99
N TYR A 66 -15.92 -0.51 6.07
CA TYR A 66 -15.15 0.00 4.94
C TYR A 66 -13.98 -0.93 4.60
N SER A 67 -13.35 -1.56 5.60
CA SER A 67 -12.39 -2.65 5.37
C SER A 67 -13.00 -3.79 4.57
N ARG A 68 -14.23 -4.20 4.93
CA ARG A 68 -14.94 -5.27 4.21
C ARG A 68 -15.24 -4.89 2.76
N ALA A 69 -15.59 -3.63 2.51
CA ALA A 69 -15.92 -3.15 1.18
C ALA A 69 -14.73 -3.17 0.20
N VAL A 70 -13.49 -3.06 0.70
CA VAL A 70 -12.26 -3.18 -0.11
C VAL A 70 -11.68 -4.60 -0.17
N GLY A 71 -12.41 -5.60 0.35
CA GLY A 71 -11.94 -7.00 0.38
C GLY A 71 -11.04 -7.36 1.56
N GLY A 72 -11.04 -6.53 2.61
CA GLY A 72 -10.15 -6.64 3.77
C GLY A 72 -9.08 -5.55 3.73
N ALA A 73 -9.00 -4.75 4.79
CA ALA A 73 -7.95 -3.77 4.99
C ALA A 73 -7.76 -3.50 6.47
N ASP A 74 -6.51 -3.48 6.90
CA ASP A 74 -6.02 -3.19 8.22
C ASP A 74 -4.77 -2.31 8.08
N ALA A 75 -4.70 -1.23 8.85
CA ALA A 75 -3.47 -0.47 8.97
C ALA A 75 -2.56 -1.15 9.99
N ASP A 76 -1.24 -1.04 9.85
CA ASP A 76 -0.33 -1.70 10.80
C ASP A 76 -0.46 -1.10 12.22
N LEU A 77 -0.48 0.23 12.31
CA LEU A 77 -0.40 0.94 13.58
C LEU A 77 -1.07 2.32 13.51
N ILE A 78 -1.80 2.70 14.55
CA ILE A 78 -2.19 4.10 14.80
C ILE A 78 -1.73 4.51 16.20
N VAL A 79 -0.93 5.57 16.28
CA VAL A 79 -0.43 6.16 17.54
C VAL A 79 -0.52 7.67 17.44
N ASP A 80 -1.12 8.31 18.45
CA ASP A 80 -1.24 9.77 18.58
C ASP A 80 -1.75 10.47 17.31
N GLY A 81 -2.77 9.87 16.67
CA GLY A 81 -3.36 10.41 15.44
C GLY A 81 -2.50 10.23 14.17
N THR A 82 -1.37 9.54 14.26
CA THR A 82 -0.58 9.14 13.10
C THR A 82 -0.94 7.72 12.68
N LEU A 83 -1.35 7.54 11.43
CA LEU A 83 -1.54 6.23 10.81
C LEU A 83 -0.23 5.79 10.14
N PHE A 84 0.34 4.70 10.61
CA PHE A 84 1.60 4.16 10.13
C PHE A 84 1.41 2.91 9.26
N GLU A 85 2.24 2.83 8.23
CA GLU A 85 2.59 1.60 7.52
C GLU A 85 4.03 1.20 7.90
N ILE A 86 4.27 -0.04 8.30
CA ILE A 86 5.58 -0.57 8.62
C ILE A 86 6.10 -1.33 7.41
N LYS A 87 7.29 -0.95 6.93
CA LYS A 87 7.94 -1.58 5.78
C LYS A 87 9.28 -2.19 6.16
N THR A 88 9.43 -3.47 5.84
CA THR A 88 10.69 -4.24 5.93
C THR A 88 11.33 -4.39 4.55
N THR A 89 11.47 -3.28 3.81
CA THR A 89 11.97 -3.28 2.43
C THR A 89 13.49 -3.23 2.35
N GLN A 90 14.06 -3.68 1.23
CA GLN A 90 15.50 -3.59 0.97
C GLN A 90 15.98 -2.14 0.79
N GLU A 91 15.10 -1.20 0.41
CA GLU A 91 15.43 0.22 0.27
C GLU A 91 14.49 1.07 1.15
N ALA A 92 15.03 2.07 1.84
CA ALA A 92 14.26 3.07 2.58
C ALA A 92 13.73 4.16 1.64
N ARG A 93 12.83 3.78 0.71
CA ARG A 93 12.27 4.71 -0.26
C ARG A 93 10.75 4.74 -0.16
N VAL A 94 10.21 5.96 -0.10
CA VAL A 94 8.77 6.18 -0.26
C VAL A 94 8.42 5.98 -1.73
N THR A 95 7.46 5.10 -1.99
CA THR A 95 6.99 4.80 -3.35
C THR A 95 5.57 5.31 -3.54
N LEU A 96 5.19 5.49 -4.80
CA LEU A 96 3.82 5.82 -5.19
C LEU A 96 2.80 4.78 -4.69
N GLU A 97 3.19 3.52 -4.58
CA GLU A 97 2.35 2.45 -4.04
C GLU A 97 2.10 2.61 -2.55
N HIS A 98 3.15 2.91 -1.77
CA HIS A 98 3.01 3.18 -0.33
C HIS A 98 2.07 4.36 -0.09
N LEU A 99 2.20 5.42 -0.90
CA LEU A 99 1.39 6.61 -0.75
C LEU A 99 -0.07 6.36 -1.12
N ARG A 100 -0.33 5.54 -2.16
CA ARG A 100 -1.70 5.11 -2.49
C ARG A 100 -2.31 4.25 -1.39
N GLN A 101 -1.54 3.35 -0.79
CA GLN A 101 -1.98 2.53 0.34
C GLN A 101 -2.36 3.42 1.53
N LEU A 102 -1.47 4.32 1.94
CA LEU A 102 -1.73 5.28 3.01
C LEU A 102 -2.91 6.22 2.72
N CYS A 103 -3.05 6.71 1.48
CA CYS A 103 -4.22 7.50 1.09
C CYS A 103 -5.52 6.69 1.20
N GLY A 104 -5.51 5.43 0.77
CA GLY A 104 -6.64 4.53 0.93
C GLY A 104 -7.00 4.33 2.40
N TYR A 105 -6.02 3.99 3.23
CA TYR A 105 -6.21 3.84 4.68
C TYR A 105 -6.73 5.11 5.34
N PHE A 106 -6.22 6.27 4.96
CA PHE A 106 -6.72 7.56 5.44
C PHE A 106 -8.20 7.78 5.09
N LEU A 107 -8.61 7.53 3.85
CA LEU A 107 -10.02 7.67 3.44
C LEU A 107 -10.92 6.71 4.23
N LEU A 108 -10.51 5.44 4.38
CA LEU A 108 -11.25 4.44 5.15
C LEU A 108 -11.35 4.80 6.63
N ALA A 109 -10.25 5.28 7.24
CA ALA A 109 -10.21 5.78 8.62
C ALA A 109 -11.16 6.96 8.81
N ARG A 110 -11.13 7.93 7.90
CA ARG A 110 -11.97 9.14 7.95
C ARG A 110 -13.46 8.79 7.91
N ALA A 111 -13.85 7.88 7.01
CA ALA A 111 -15.23 7.42 6.92
C ALA A 111 -15.65 6.59 8.14
N THR A 112 -14.76 5.72 8.65
CA THR A 112 -15.01 4.96 9.89
C THR A 112 -15.26 5.89 11.07
N ARG A 113 -14.47 6.96 11.19
CA ARG A 113 -14.66 7.96 12.25
C ARG A 113 -15.95 8.77 12.10
N GLN A 114 -16.40 9.03 10.86
CA GLN A 114 -17.69 9.67 10.62
C GLN A 114 -18.86 8.84 11.14
N ASP A 115 -18.77 7.51 11.03
CA ASP A 115 -19.77 6.60 11.60
C ASP A 115 -19.59 6.36 13.11
N ASP A 116 -18.34 6.28 13.57
CA ASP A 116 -17.97 5.99 14.96
C ASP A 116 -16.91 6.99 15.44
N PRO A 117 -17.32 8.05 16.16
CA PRO A 117 -16.42 9.07 16.70
C PRO A 117 -15.34 8.54 17.66
N ARG A 118 -15.45 7.28 18.13
CA ARG A 118 -14.43 6.62 18.95
C ARG A 118 -13.23 6.17 18.12
N PHE A 119 -13.38 5.99 16.81
CA PHE A 119 -12.25 5.70 15.93
C PHE A 119 -11.32 6.92 15.85
N PRO A 120 -9.98 6.77 15.95
CA PRO A 120 -9.05 7.89 16.05
C PRO A 120 -9.18 8.93 14.93
N LEU A 121 -9.02 10.21 15.29
CA LEU A 121 -8.80 11.26 14.30
C LEU A 121 -7.39 11.11 13.75
N ILE A 122 -7.26 10.96 12.44
CA ILE A 122 -5.96 10.88 11.77
C ILE A 122 -5.54 12.28 11.35
N SER A 123 -4.43 12.76 11.91
CA SER A 123 -3.81 14.06 11.61
C SER A 123 -2.50 13.91 10.83
N SER A 124 -1.92 12.71 10.77
CA SER A 124 -0.68 12.47 10.04
C SER A 124 -0.62 11.05 9.48
N LEU A 125 0.17 10.88 8.42
CA LEU A 125 0.46 9.59 7.80
C LEU A 125 1.96 9.33 7.90
N GLY A 126 2.32 8.09 8.20
CA GLY A 126 3.72 7.69 8.38
C GLY A 126 4.07 6.39 7.69
N ILE A 127 5.34 6.26 7.31
CA ILE A 127 5.96 4.99 6.94
C ILE A 127 7.16 4.78 7.84
N TYR A 128 7.19 3.67 8.55
CA TYR A 128 8.36 3.26 9.32
C TYR A 128 9.14 2.17 8.56
N PHE A 129 10.35 2.50 8.13
CA PHE A 129 11.25 1.57 7.45
C PHE A 129 12.09 0.82 8.51
N ALA A 130 11.60 -0.35 8.94
CA ALA A 130 12.13 -1.07 10.10
C ALA A 130 13.60 -1.45 9.97
N ARG A 131 14.06 -1.85 8.77
CA ARG A 131 15.48 -2.17 8.50
C ARG A 131 16.43 -0.98 8.64
N TYR A 132 15.88 0.23 8.64
CA TYR A 132 16.63 1.48 8.60
C TYR A 132 16.40 2.35 9.84
N ALA A 133 15.53 1.92 10.76
CA ALA A 133 15.10 2.72 11.91
C ALA A 133 14.69 4.14 11.52
N PHE A 134 14.01 4.26 10.36
CA PHE A 134 13.70 5.55 9.75
C PHE A 134 12.20 5.73 9.59
N THR A 135 11.70 6.84 10.13
CA THR A 135 10.30 7.26 9.99
C THR A 135 10.19 8.38 8.97
N TRP A 136 9.41 8.15 7.91
CA TRP A 136 8.89 9.20 7.04
C TRP A 136 7.48 9.58 7.49
N ARG A 137 7.14 10.88 7.56
CA ARG A 137 5.83 11.34 8.01
C ARG A 137 5.39 12.60 7.26
N ILE A 138 4.09 12.72 6.99
CA ILE A 138 3.47 13.96 6.49
C ILE A 138 2.15 14.27 7.22
N PRO A 139 1.77 15.55 7.36
CA PRO A 139 0.43 15.94 7.79
C PRO A 139 -0.62 15.55 6.74
N VAL A 140 -1.83 15.17 7.19
CA VAL A 140 -2.94 14.83 6.26
C VAL A 140 -3.41 16.04 5.44
N GLU A 141 -3.13 17.25 5.91
CA GLU A 141 -3.41 18.51 5.25
C GLU A 141 -2.76 18.59 3.85
N VAL A 142 -1.64 17.90 3.65
CA VAL A 142 -0.98 17.77 2.34
C VAL A 142 -1.91 17.09 1.33
N LEU A 143 -2.72 16.13 1.78
CA LEU A 143 -3.73 15.48 0.95
C LEU A 143 -5.01 16.30 0.89
N THR A 144 -5.56 16.69 2.04
CA THR A 144 -6.91 17.29 2.12
C THR A 144 -6.99 18.70 1.52
N SER A 145 -5.87 19.43 1.49
CA SER A 145 -5.82 20.78 0.90
C SER A 145 -5.72 20.75 -0.63
N HIS A 146 -5.44 19.59 -1.22
CA HIS A 146 -5.32 19.49 -2.66
C HIS A 146 -6.71 19.64 -3.33
N PRO A 147 -6.85 20.45 -4.40
CA PRO A 147 -8.16 20.73 -5.01
C PRO A 147 -8.94 19.48 -5.46
N ALA A 148 -8.23 18.44 -5.89
CA ALA A 148 -8.84 17.17 -6.33
C ALA A 148 -9.22 16.21 -5.18
N PHE A 149 -8.93 16.53 -3.92
CA PHE A 149 -9.15 15.61 -2.80
C PHE A 149 -10.63 15.23 -2.65
N ALA A 150 -11.51 16.23 -2.63
CA ALA A 150 -12.94 16.00 -2.45
C ALA A 150 -13.53 15.11 -3.56
N GLU A 151 -13.16 15.35 -4.83
CA GLU A 151 -13.58 14.52 -5.96
C GLU A 151 -13.01 13.09 -5.83
N THR A 152 -11.74 12.97 -5.43
CA THR A 152 -11.05 11.67 -5.26
C THR A 152 -11.73 10.83 -4.19
N GLU A 153 -12.11 11.43 -3.08
CA GLU A 153 -12.80 10.76 -2.00
C GLU A 153 -14.18 10.23 -2.43
N VAL A 154 -14.97 11.07 -3.10
CA VAL A 154 -16.28 10.67 -3.63
C VAL A 154 -16.11 9.51 -4.62
N TRP A 155 -15.15 9.63 -5.54
CA TRP A 155 -14.84 8.57 -6.50
C TRP A 155 -14.43 7.27 -5.80
N PHE A 156 -13.54 7.34 -4.80
CA PHE A 156 -13.05 6.18 -4.07
C PHE A 156 -14.21 5.39 -3.45
N PHE A 157 -15.11 6.06 -2.73
CA PHE A 157 -16.26 5.39 -2.13
C PHE A 157 -17.30 4.93 -3.16
N GLN A 158 -17.43 5.60 -4.30
CA GLN A 158 -18.24 5.08 -5.41
C GLN A 158 -17.69 3.77 -5.98
N GLN A 159 -16.37 3.61 -6.08
CA GLN A 159 -15.77 2.35 -6.54
C GLN A 159 -15.94 1.24 -5.52
N VAL A 160 -15.64 1.55 -4.26
CA VAL A 160 -15.60 0.57 -3.17
C VAL A 160 -17.00 0.14 -2.71
N MET A 161 -17.97 1.07 -2.69
CA MET A 161 -19.33 0.80 -2.22
C MET A 161 -20.33 0.57 -3.37
N GLY A 162 -20.05 1.07 -4.57
CA GLY A 162 -20.98 1.06 -5.71
C GLY A 162 -20.88 -0.15 -6.65
N GLY A 163 -19.94 -1.08 -6.42
CA GLY A 163 -19.84 -2.34 -7.16
C GLY A 163 -19.59 -2.21 -8.68
N ARG A 164 -19.14 -1.05 -9.19
CA ARG A 164 -18.88 -0.82 -10.61
C ARG A 164 -17.40 -0.92 -10.96
N ALA A 165 -17.13 -1.52 -12.12
CA ALA A 165 -15.82 -1.48 -12.76
C ALA A 165 -15.39 -0.03 -13.06
N PRO A 166 -14.08 0.28 -13.03
CA PRO A 166 -13.58 1.62 -13.33
C PRO A 166 -14.00 2.05 -14.74
N PRO A 167 -14.23 3.35 -14.99
CA PRO A 167 -14.66 3.83 -16.30
C PRO A 167 -13.68 3.41 -17.40
N ASP A 168 -14.22 2.84 -18.50
CA ASP A 168 -13.48 2.31 -19.66
C ASP A 168 -12.60 3.34 -20.39
N LYS A 169 -12.72 4.63 -20.06
CA LYS A 169 -11.85 5.69 -20.56
C LYS A 169 -11.23 6.45 -19.39
N PRO A 170 -9.88 6.54 -19.30
CA PRO A 170 -9.27 7.60 -18.52
C PRO A 170 -9.82 8.93 -19.04
N MET A 171 -10.20 9.82 -18.12
CA MET A 171 -10.60 11.18 -18.46
C MET A 171 -9.54 11.79 -19.38
N GLU A 172 -9.93 12.29 -20.56
CA GLU A 172 -8.99 12.82 -21.55
C GLU A 172 -8.19 13.97 -20.95
N MET A 173 -6.89 13.75 -20.83
CA MET A 173 -5.91 14.74 -20.37
C MET A 173 -5.61 15.74 -21.49
N ARG A 174 -5.95 17.02 -21.30
CA ARG A 174 -5.13 18.09 -21.89
C ARG A 174 -3.76 18.01 -21.22
N SER A 175 -2.73 17.78 -22.03
CA SER A 175 -1.67 16.85 -21.66
C SER A 175 -0.65 17.42 -20.65
N VAL A 176 -0.27 16.57 -19.69
CA VAL A 176 0.90 16.76 -18.79
C VAL A 176 2.18 17.06 -19.58
N ARG A 177 2.26 16.63 -20.86
CA ARG A 177 3.37 16.92 -21.76
C ARG A 177 3.45 18.38 -22.19
N ASP A 178 2.33 19.08 -22.33
CA ASP A 178 2.31 20.49 -22.75
C ASP A 178 2.73 21.41 -21.61
N TRP A 179 2.47 21.02 -20.37
CA TRP A 179 2.97 21.68 -19.16
C TRP A 179 4.47 21.46 -18.93
N LEU A 180 4.99 20.24 -19.16
CA LEU A 180 6.43 19.95 -19.04
C LEU A 180 7.29 20.74 -20.06
N LYS A 181 6.72 21.13 -21.21
CA LYS A 181 7.42 21.86 -22.27
C LYS A 181 7.52 23.37 -22.04
N SER A 182 6.75 23.94 -21.10
CA SER A 182 6.66 25.39 -20.91
C SER A 182 7.52 25.95 -19.76
N ARG A 183 8.37 25.13 -19.11
CA ARG A 183 9.22 25.59 -17.99
C ARG A 183 10.62 26.05 -18.43
N PRO A 184 11.12 27.20 -17.91
CA PRO A 184 12.50 27.62 -18.11
C PRO A 184 13.46 26.73 -17.31
N ARG A 185 14.54 26.27 -17.97
CA ARG A 185 15.60 25.46 -17.34
C ARG A 185 16.39 26.30 -16.34
N LYS A 186 16.35 25.95 -15.06
CA LYS A 186 17.43 26.25 -14.10
C LYS A 186 17.74 24.97 -13.31
N PHE A 187 18.83 24.32 -13.68
CA PHE A 187 19.49 23.32 -12.84
C PHE A 187 20.34 24.07 -11.79
N GLY A 188 20.06 23.83 -10.51
CA GLY A 188 20.99 24.09 -9.40
C GLY A 188 21.63 22.78 -8.94
N PRO A 189 22.77 22.82 -8.22
CA PRO A 189 23.55 21.62 -7.92
C PRO A 189 22.88 20.74 -6.85
N ARG A 190 23.25 19.45 -6.84
CA ARG A 190 22.75 18.42 -5.90
C ARG A 190 23.09 18.78 -4.44
N PRO A 191 22.18 18.59 -3.48
CA PRO A 191 22.52 18.51 -2.08
C PRO A 191 22.82 17.05 -1.70
N ASP A 192 24.07 16.80 -1.33
CA ASP A 192 24.45 15.64 -0.52
C ASP A 192 23.90 15.87 0.90
N SER A 193 22.70 15.36 1.18
CA SER A 193 22.20 15.03 2.51
C SER A 193 20.77 14.51 2.39
N ILE A 194 20.55 13.34 2.97
CA ILE A 194 19.26 12.69 3.06
C ILE A 194 18.41 13.51 4.05
N ALA A 195 17.51 14.36 3.53
CA ALA A 195 16.25 14.74 4.18
C ALA A 195 15.40 15.62 3.27
N SER A 196 14.09 15.49 3.49
CA SER A 196 13.03 16.46 3.20
C SER A 196 12.33 16.39 1.84
N THR A 197 11.05 16.04 1.94
CA THR A 197 9.96 16.25 0.98
C THR A 197 10.09 15.61 -0.39
N LEU A 198 9.11 14.75 -0.70
CA LEU A 198 8.80 14.44 -2.09
C LEU A 198 8.50 15.77 -2.79
N PRO A 199 9.06 16.05 -3.97
CA PRO A 199 8.68 17.21 -4.75
C PRO A 199 7.15 17.23 -4.92
N GLU A 200 6.50 18.39 -4.84
CA GLU A 200 5.04 18.57 -5.08
C GLU A 200 4.53 17.79 -6.29
N GLU A 201 5.38 17.58 -7.29
CA GLU A 201 5.15 16.84 -8.51
C GLU A 201 4.76 15.36 -8.28
N GLU A 202 5.27 14.70 -7.22
CA GLU A 202 4.92 13.31 -6.87
C GLU A 202 3.60 13.22 -6.08
N LEU A 203 3.29 14.21 -5.23
CA LEU A 203 1.99 14.39 -4.55
C LEU A 203 0.86 14.63 -5.54
N HIS A 204 1.09 15.53 -6.49
CA HIS A 204 0.21 15.77 -7.63
C HIS A 204 0.04 14.50 -8.48
N GLY A 205 1.10 13.71 -8.63
CA GLY A 205 1.07 12.38 -9.25
C GLY A 205 0.21 11.36 -8.51
N ILE A 206 0.12 11.36 -7.18
CA ILE A 206 -0.74 10.42 -6.42
C ILE A 206 -2.22 10.73 -6.60
N LEU A 207 -2.56 12.02 -6.59
CA LEU A 207 -3.93 12.50 -6.71
C LEU A 207 -4.42 12.50 -8.17
N LEU A 208 -3.51 12.55 -9.16
CA LEU A 208 -3.87 12.56 -10.58
C LEU A 208 -3.47 11.31 -11.38
N ASN A 209 -2.39 10.58 -11.03
CA ASN A 209 -2.08 9.28 -11.64
C ASN A 209 -2.90 8.18 -10.96
N ARG A 210 -4.13 8.06 -11.45
CA ARG A 210 -5.03 6.90 -11.27
C ARG A 210 -4.24 5.59 -11.33
N PHE A 211 -4.42 4.76 -10.30
CA PHE A 211 -3.92 3.39 -10.17
C PHE A 211 -3.68 2.70 -11.52
N LYS A 212 -2.43 2.66 -11.99
CA LYS A 212 -2.04 1.86 -13.15
C LYS A 212 -1.35 0.60 -12.67
N ASN A 213 -1.97 -0.55 -12.94
CA ASN A 213 -1.43 -1.88 -13.27
C ASN A 213 -2.52 -2.94 -12.94
N LYS A 214 -2.83 -3.98 -13.71
CA LYS A 214 -2.27 -4.66 -14.90
C LYS A 214 -3.47 -5.28 -15.65
N ARG A 215 -3.43 -5.33 -16.99
CA ARG A 215 -4.33 -6.21 -17.77
C ARG A 215 -4.08 -7.67 -17.35
N PRO A 216 -5.10 -8.53 -17.21
CA PRO A 216 -4.87 -9.97 -17.14
C PRO A 216 -4.20 -10.43 -18.44
N GLN A 217 -3.14 -11.23 -18.33
CA GLN A 217 -2.49 -11.84 -19.47
C GLN A 217 -3.50 -12.73 -20.21
N ALA A 218 -3.63 -12.49 -21.51
CA ALA A 218 -4.40 -13.31 -22.41
C ALA A 218 -3.89 -14.76 -22.40
N ALA A 219 -4.80 -15.71 -22.18
CA ALA A 219 -4.55 -17.11 -22.41
C ALA A 219 -4.20 -17.33 -23.89
N LYS A 220 -2.92 -17.61 -24.17
CA LYS A 220 -2.50 -18.19 -25.45
C LYS A 220 -3.09 -19.60 -25.55
N LYS A 221 -4.21 -19.75 -26.26
CA LYS A 221 -4.61 -21.06 -26.82
C LYS A 221 -3.65 -21.40 -27.94
N GLN A 222 -2.65 -22.23 -27.64
CA GLN A 222 -1.89 -22.94 -28.65
C GLN A 222 -2.81 -23.94 -29.37
N THR A 223 -2.73 -23.85 -30.68
CA THR A 223 -3.26 -24.75 -31.70
C THR A 223 -2.68 -26.16 -31.55
N GLY A 224 -3.57 -27.16 -31.39
CA GLY A 224 -3.25 -28.58 -31.55
C GLY A 224 -4.21 -29.20 -32.55
N GLY A 225 -3.72 -29.49 -33.75
CA GLY A 225 -4.52 -29.98 -34.88
C GLY A 225 -5.09 -31.38 -34.69
N ARG A 226 -6.28 -31.60 -35.25
CA ARG A 226 -6.78 -32.94 -35.54
C ARG A 226 -7.43 -32.93 -36.92
N LYS A 227 -6.69 -33.41 -37.92
CA LYS A 227 -7.19 -33.68 -39.27
C LYS A 227 -8.31 -34.73 -39.17
N ARG A 228 -9.52 -34.39 -39.61
CA ARG A 228 -10.59 -35.36 -39.90
C ARG A 228 -10.52 -35.71 -41.39
N SER A 229 -10.13 -36.94 -41.68
CA SER A 229 -10.29 -37.57 -42.99
C SER A 229 -11.77 -37.92 -43.19
N VAL A 230 -12.43 -37.27 -44.14
CA VAL A 230 -13.75 -37.65 -44.63
C VAL A 230 -13.56 -38.72 -45.71
N LYS A 231 -13.97 -39.96 -45.41
CA LYS A 231 -14.24 -40.98 -46.42
C LYS A 231 -15.52 -40.54 -47.16
N LYS A 232 -15.41 -40.26 -48.46
CA LYS A 232 -16.57 -40.22 -49.37
C LYS A 232 -16.90 -41.64 -49.79
N THR A 233 -18.14 -42.02 -49.54
CA THR A 233 -18.84 -43.19 -50.05
C THR A 233 -19.54 -42.83 -51.36
N ARG A 234 -19.55 -43.81 -52.27
CA ARG A 234 -20.20 -43.89 -53.59
C ARG A 234 -19.47 -43.24 -54.75
#